data_AF-A0A3B8HV58-F1
#
_entry.id   AF-A0A3B8HV58-F1
#
_cell.length_a   1.000
_cell.length_b   1.000
_cell.length_c   1.000
_cell.angle_alpha   90.00
_cell.angle_beta   90.00
_cell.angle_gamma   90.00
#
_symmetry.space_group_name_H-M   'P 1'
#
loop_
_entity.id
_entity.type
_entity.pdbx_description
1 polymer ?
#
loop_
_entity_poly.entity_id
_entity_poly.type
_entity_poly.pdbx_seq_one_letter_code
_entity_poly.pdbx_strand_id
1 'polypeptide(L)'
;MITIIAYATSQTQAASALTDLRNRGYQAEATLVRPGRTDDYNSASLSSSAINNGQYIVTIRCESDEAGHIKEHLGELHGLDNVEIIPENH
;
A
#
# COMPACT_ATOMS: atom_id res chain seq x y z
N MET A 1 0.41 0.22 -16.14
CA MET A 1 0.42 -0.48 -14.84
C MET A 1 1.39 0.17 -13.87
N ILE A 2 0.95 0.35 -12.63
CA ILE A 2 1.70 0.93 -11.52
C ILE A 2 1.43 0.13 -10.24
N THR A 3 2.29 0.30 -9.25
CA THR A 3 2.07 -0.20 -7.88
C THR A 3 1.92 0.97 -6.92
N ILE A 4 0.85 0.97 -6.12
CA ILE A 4 0.62 1.91 -5.03
C ILE A 4 0.91 1.19 -3.72
N ILE A 5 1.68 1.82 -2.85
CA ILE A 5 2.01 1.33 -1.51
C ILE A 5 1.42 2.30 -0.50
N ALA A 6 0.44 1.86 0.27
CA ALA A 6 -0.18 2.63 1.35
C ALA A 6 0.29 2.15 2.72
N TYR A 7 0.59 3.10 3.60
CA TYR A 7 1.08 2.80 4.96
C TYR A 7 -0.03 2.97 5.99
N ALA A 8 -0.41 1.87 6.62
CA ALA A 8 -1.40 1.81 7.68
C ALA A 8 -0.72 1.68 9.05
N THR A 9 -1.29 2.38 10.04
CA THR A 9 -0.81 2.40 11.42
C THR A 9 -1.41 1.27 12.27
N SER A 10 -2.41 0.57 11.76
CA SER A 10 -3.06 -0.55 12.46
C SER A 10 -3.53 -1.64 11.49
N GLN A 11 -3.68 -2.86 12.03
CA GLN A 11 -4.20 -4.00 11.27
C GLN A 11 -5.61 -3.73 10.74
N THR A 12 -6.47 -3.14 11.56
CA THR A 12 -7.87 -2.85 11.20
C THR A 12 -7.94 -1.89 10.02
N GLN A 13 -7.09 -0.87 10.01
CA GLN A 13 -7.01 0.11 8.93
C GLN A 13 -6.56 -0.57 7.62
N ALA A 14 -5.49 -1.37 7.66
CA ALA A 14 -5.01 -2.13 6.50
C ALA A 14 -6.05 -3.15 6.00
N ALA A 15 -6.71 -3.88 6.89
CA ALA A 15 -7.72 -4.86 6.54
C ALA A 15 -8.96 -4.20 5.92
N SER A 16 -9.40 -3.06 6.46
CA SER A 16 -10.52 -2.29 5.91
C SER A 16 -10.23 -1.83 4.48
N ALA A 17 -9.06 -1.23 4.25
CA ALA A 17 -8.64 -0.80 2.92
C ALA A 17 -8.51 -1.99 1.96
N LEU A 18 -7.88 -3.09 2.39
CA LEU A 18 -7.73 -4.30 1.59
C LEU A 18 -9.09 -4.87 1.16
N THR A 19 -10.04 -4.98 2.08
CA THR A 19 -11.38 -5.50 1.78
C THR A 19 -12.09 -4.61 0.77
N ASP A 20 -12.06 -3.29 0.95
CA ASP A 20 -12.72 -2.36 0.03
C ASP A 20 -12.10 -2.41 -1.38
N LEU A 21 -10.77 -2.36 -1.47
CA LEU A 21 -10.04 -2.46 -2.74
C LEU A 21 -10.35 -3.77 -3.49
N ARG A 22 -10.38 -4.90 -2.77
CA ARG A 22 -10.75 -6.20 -3.37
C ARG A 22 -12.20 -6.25 -3.82
N ASN A 23 -13.13 -5.64 -3.07
CA ASN A 23 -14.54 -5.55 -3.47
C ASN A 23 -14.72 -4.73 -4.75
N ARG A 24 -13.82 -3.77 -5.01
CA ARG A 24 -13.79 -2.97 -6.24
C ARG A 24 -13.09 -3.67 -7.41
N GLY A 25 -12.48 -4.84 -7.18
CA GLY A 25 -11.80 -5.64 -8.20
C GLY A 25 -10.32 -5.37 -8.34
N TYR A 26 -9.71 -4.56 -7.47
CA TYR A 26 -8.27 -4.30 -7.51
C TYR A 26 -7.46 -5.49 -7.02
N GLN A 27 -6.27 -5.67 -7.62
CA GLN A 27 -5.27 -6.58 -7.11
C GLN A 27 -4.56 -5.90 -5.93
N ALA A 28 -5.08 -6.13 -4.72
CA ALA A 28 -4.54 -5.59 -3.49
C ALA A 28 -4.09 -6.70 -2.52
N GLU A 29 -2.97 -6.46 -1.83
CA GLU A 29 -2.39 -7.33 -0.80
C GLU A 29 -2.01 -6.50 0.42
N ALA A 30 -2.12 -7.07 1.63
CA ALA A 30 -1.69 -6.40 2.85
C ALA A 30 -0.68 -7.26 3.62
N THR A 31 0.41 -6.64 4.05
CA THR A 31 1.50 -7.28 4.77
C THR A 31 1.88 -6.47 6.01
N LEU A 32 2.18 -7.17 7.11
CA LEU A 32 2.79 -6.55 8.28
C LEU A 32 4.32 -6.51 8.11
N VAL A 33 4.89 -5.31 8.03
CA VAL A 33 6.34 -5.12 8.06
C VAL A 33 6.77 -4.96 9.51
N ARG A 34 7.44 -6.00 10.05
CA ARG A 34 7.98 -5.95 11.41
C ARG A 34 9.27 -5.13 11.41
N PRO A 35 9.49 -4.29 12.45
CA PRO A 35 10.71 -3.51 12.54
C PRO A 35 11.92 -4.44 12.66
N GLY A 36 12.93 -4.22 11.83
CA GLY A 36 14.19 -4.97 11.87
C GLY A 36 14.20 -6.33 11.17
N ARG A 37 13.16 -6.70 10.42
CA ARG A 37 13.15 -7.92 9.60
C ARG A 37 13.04 -7.59 8.13
N THR A 38 14.19 -7.54 7.45
CA THR A 38 14.34 -7.45 6.01
C THR A 38 14.00 -8.80 5.37
N ASP A 39 12.80 -9.33 5.62
CA ASP A 39 12.35 -10.55 4.93
C ASP A 39 12.00 -10.14 3.49
N ASP A 40 12.93 -10.40 2.55
CA ASP A 40 12.77 -10.65 1.10
C ASP A 40 11.64 -9.97 0.28
N TYR A 41 11.10 -8.84 0.73
CA TYR A 41 10.32 -7.97 -0.14
C TYR A 41 11.32 -7.25 -1.03
N ASN A 42 11.25 -7.54 -2.34
CA ASN A 42 12.04 -6.93 -3.40
C ASN A 42 12.22 -5.43 -3.13
N SER A 43 13.37 -5.10 -2.54
CA SER A 43 13.56 -3.93 -1.67
C SER A 43 13.82 -2.66 -2.46
N ALA A 44 13.56 -2.69 -3.76
CA ALA A 44 13.90 -1.63 -4.69
C ALA A 44 12.93 -0.43 -4.61
N SER A 45 11.78 -0.58 -3.95
CA SER A 45 10.71 0.44 -4.04
C SER A 45 9.95 0.70 -2.74
N LEU A 46 10.36 0.11 -1.61
CA LEU A 46 9.79 0.47 -0.31
C LEU A 46 10.66 1.56 0.30
N SER A 47 10.13 2.78 0.40
CA SER A 47 10.81 3.85 1.12
C SER A 47 11.26 3.37 2.51
N SER A 48 12.55 3.57 2.79
CA SER A 48 13.27 3.06 3.97
C SER A 48 12.62 3.47 5.31
N SER A 49 11.72 4.46 5.26
CA SER A 49 10.95 5.00 6.37
C SER A 49 9.92 4.01 6.95
N ALA A 50 9.35 3.12 6.13
CA ALA A 50 8.32 2.18 6.58
C ALA A 50 8.86 1.02 7.42
N ILE A 51 10.15 0.71 7.24
CA ILE A 51 10.80 -0.50 7.78
C ILE A 51 11.07 -0.37 9.28
N ASN A 52 11.05 0.84 9.85
CA ASN A 52 11.45 1.06 11.25
C ASN A 52 10.32 1.00 12.29
N ASN A 53 9.03 0.98 11.89
CA ASN A 53 7.92 1.26 12.84
C ASN A 53 6.80 0.21 12.94
N GLY A 54 7.00 -1.05 12.51
CA GLY A 54 5.95 -2.06 12.68
C GLY A 54 4.65 -1.67 11.96
N GLN A 55 4.77 -1.18 10.73
CA GLN A 55 3.65 -0.68 9.95
C GLN A 55 3.02 -1.78 9.09
N TYR A 56 1.72 -1.66 8.89
CA TYR A 56 1.00 -2.48 7.92
C TYR A 56 1.08 -1.78 6.57
N ILE A 57 1.43 -2.53 5.54
CA ILE A 57 1.56 -2.03 4.18
C ILE A 57 0.45 -2.66 3.35
N VAL A 58 -0.26 -1.84 2.57
CA VAL A 58 -1.20 -2.29 1.56
C VAL A 58 -0.61 -1.97 0.19
N THR A 59 -0.37 -3.01 -0.61
CA THR A 59 0.14 -2.90 -1.97
C THR A 59 -1.02 -3.08 -2.94
N ILE A 60 -1.19 -2.16 -3.87
CA ILE A 60 -2.25 -2.19 -4.90
C ILE A 60 -1.59 -2.13 -6.27
N ARG A 61 -1.97 -3.03 -7.17
CA ARG A 61 -1.65 -2.94 -8.60
C ARG A 61 -2.86 -2.43 -9.37
N CYS A 62 -2.67 -1.38 -10.15
CA CYS A 62 -3.72 -0.75 -10.94
C CYS A 62 -3.13 -0.09 -12.19
N GLU A 63 -4.01 0.44 -13.04
CA GLU A 63 -3.58 1.29 -14.14
C GLU A 63 -3.17 2.69 -13.66
N SER A 64 -2.32 3.35 -14.44
CA SER A 64 -1.73 4.65 -14.08
C SER A 64 -2.73 5.78 -13.98
N ASP A 65 -3.83 5.72 -14.72
CA ASP A 65 -4.94 6.67 -14.69
C ASP A 65 -5.83 6.51 -13.44
N GLU A 66 -5.86 5.31 -12.84
CA GLU A 66 -6.60 5.06 -11.59
C GLU A 66 -5.86 5.52 -10.33
N ALA A 67 -4.58 5.85 -10.45
CA ALA A 67 -3.70 6.17 -9.32
C ALA A 67 -4.24 7.28 -8.43
N GLY A 68 -4.75 8.34 -9.05
CA GLY A 68 -5.31 9.51 -8.35
C GLY A 68 -6.55 9.14 -7.54
N HIS A 69 -7.47 8.38 -8.15
CA HIS A 69 -8.71 7.96 -7.53
C HIS A 69 -8.46 7.02 -6.34
N ILE A 70 -7.53 6.06 -6.49
CA ILE A 70 -7.18 5.14 -5.40
C ILE A 70 -6.52 5.90 -4.25
N LYS A 71 -5.62 6.85 -4.53
CA LYS A 71 -4.97 7.67 -3.51
C LYS A 71 -5.98 8.50 -2.70
N GLU A 72 -6.87 9.21 -3.38
CA GLU A 72 -7.91 10.02 -2.73
C GLU A 72 -8.81 9.15 -1.85
N HIS A 73 -9.26 8.03 -2.40
CA HIS A 73 -10.12 7.07 -1.71
C HIS A 73 -9.46 6.46 -0.46
N LEU A 74 -8.18 6.09 -0.54
CA LEU A 74 -7.42 5.56 0.58
C LEU A 74 -7.25 6.60 1.70
N GLY A 75 -6.99 7.86 1.35
CA GLY A 75 -6.95 8.97 2.30
C GLY A 75 -8.31 9.20 2.97
N GLU A 76 -9.36 9.42 2.19
CA GLU A 76 -10.68 9.83 2.70
C GLU A 76 -11.39 8.74 3.51
N LEU A 77 -11.38 7.49 3.04
CA LEU A 77 -12.15 6.43 3.69
C LEU A 77 -11.35 5.63 4.73
N HIS A 78 -10.04 5.56 4.55
CA HIS A 78 -9.20 4.70 5.37
C HIS A 78 -8.15 5.49 6.15
N GLY A 79 -8.00 6.81 5.95
CA GLY A 79 -6.98 7.62 6.63
C GLY A 79 -5.56 7.21 6.23
N LEU A 80 -5.37 6.75 5.00
CA LEU A 80 -4.10 6.30 4.43
C LEU A 80 -3.53 7.38 3.50
N ASP A 81 -3.24 8.55 4.06
CA ASP A 81 -2.70 9.69 3.32
C ASP A 81 -1.25 9.50 2.87
N ASN A 82 -0.52 8.63 3.56
CA ASN A 82 0.85 8.28 3.22
C ASN A 82 0.86 7.13 2.21
N VAL A 83 1.02 7.49 0.94
CA VAL A 83 1.03 6.57 -0.19
C VAL A 83 2.21 6.86 -1.12
N GLU A 84 2.91 5.81 -1.51
CA GLU A 84 4.00 5.82 -2.49
C GLU A 84 3.51 5.22 -3.81
N ILE A 85 3.80 5.87 -4.93
CA ILE A 85 3.40 5.40 -6.27
C ILE A 85 4.66 5.01 -7.02
N ILE A 86 4.74 3.75 -7.41
CA ILE A 86 5.87 3.15 -8.11
C ILE A 86 5.42 2.83 -9.53
N PRO A 87 5.94 3.53 -10.54
CA PRO A 87 5.71 3.13 -11.93
C PRO A 87 6.38 1.77 -12.18
N GLU A 88 5.65 0.83 -12.77
CA GLU A 88 6.27 -0.39 -13.30
C GLU A 88 6.92 -0.02 -14.63
N ASN A 89 8.20 0.37 -14.58
CA ASN A 89 8.97 0.65 -15.79
C ASN A 89 9.09 -0.65 -16.61
N HIS A 90 8.65 -0.54 -17.86
CA HIS A 90 8.78 -1.57 -18.88
C HIS A 90 10.19 -1.57 -19.50
#